data_AF-A0A194RNW4-F1
#
_entry.id   AF-A0A194RNW4-F1
#
_cell.length_a   1.000
_cell.length_b   1.000
_cell.length_c   1.000
_cell.angle_alpha   90.00
_cell.angle_beta   90.00
_cell.angle_gamma   90.00
#
_symmetry.space_group_name_H-M   'P 1'
#
loop_
_entity.id
_entity.type
_entity.pdbx_description
1 polymer ?
#
loop_
_entity_poly.entity_id
_entity_poly.type
_entity_poly.pdbx_seq_one_letter_code
_entity_poly.pdbx_strand_id
1 'polypeptide(L)'
;MSLGDGRLAIAANPGGRLLPDTVPQASVDMTSVLEVSEADGVTGHAHSLAITTPDRVTFVKGTSREEARWWADILSMYPRSKVRNKLSF
;
A
#
# COMPACT_ATOMS: atom_id res chain seq x y z
N MET A 1 -6.17 4.80 5.20
CA MET A 1 -5.22 3.72 5.59
C MET A 1 -4.69 4.04 6.98
N SER A 2 -4.40 3.05 7.81
CA SER A 2 -3.81 3.24 9.15
C SER A 2 -2.79 2.14 9.44
N LEU A 3 -1.70 2.48 10.12
CA LEU A 3 -0.58 1.57 10.37
C LEU A 3 -0.37 1.44 11.88
N GLY A 4 -0.51 0.22 12.41
CA GLY A 4 -0.30 -0.08 13.82
C GLY A 4 0.25 -1.50 13.97
N ASP A 5 1.20 -1.68 14.88
CA ASP A 5 1.79 -2.99 15.21
C ASP A 5 2.27 -3.80 13.98
N GLY A 6 2.84 -3.12 12.97
CA GLY A 6 3.32 -3.77 11.74
C GLY A 6 2.22 -4.27 10.79
N ARG A 7 0.95 -3.93 11.03
CA ARG A 7 -0.17 -4.24 10.13
C ARG A 7 -0.74 -2.95 9.53
N LEU A 8 -0.84 -2.92 8.21
CA LEU A 8 -1.53 -1.85 7.49
C LEU A 8 -3.01 -2.21 7.38
N ALA A 9 -3.86 -1.43 8.05
CA ALA A 9 -5.31 -1.46 7.93
C ALA A 9 -5.77 -0.58 6.76
N ILE A 10 -6.47 -1.18 5.81
CA ILE A 10 -7.07 -0.51 4.66
C ILE A 10 -8.56 -0.38 4.92
N ALA A 11 -9.01 0.83 5.25
CA ALA A 11 -10.42 1.16 5.33
C ALA A 11 -10.93 1.52 3.92
N ALA A 12 -12.06 0.92 3.49
CA ALA A 12 -12.77 1.47 2.35
C ALA A 12 -13.55 2.69 2.83
N ASN A 13 -13.34 3.82 2.16
CA ASN A 13 -14.15 5.00 2.38
C ASN A 13 -15.06 5.16 1.16
N PRO A 14 -16.30 4.65 1.18
CA PRO A 14 -17.18 4.71 0.02
C PRO A 14 -17.72 6.12 -0.29
N GLY A 15 -17.26 7.19 0.38
CA GLY A 15 -17.82 8.53 0.13
C GLY A 15 -17.11 9.73 0.76
N GLY A 16 -15.79 9.67 1.01
CA GLY A 16 -15.03 10.86 1.41
C GLY A 16 -15.34 11.45 2.80
N ARG A 17 -16.12 10.77 3.63
CA ARG A 17 -16.29 11.12 5.06
C ARG A 17 -15.43 10.18 5.88
N LEU A 18 -14.31 10.68 6.41
CA LEU A 18 -13.52 9.98 7.42
C LEU A 18 -14.38 9.88 8.69
N LEU A 19 -15.18 8.82 8.80
CA LEU A 19 -15.89 8.51 10.03
C LEU A 19 -14.92 7.79 10.97
N PRO A 20 -14.95 8.07 12.28
CA PRO A 20 -14.14 7.40 13.29
C PRO A 20 -14.41 5.88 13.42
N ASP A 21 -15.38 5.35 12.67
CA ASP A 21 -15.87 3.96 12.74
C ASP A 21 -15.64 3.16 11.44
N THR A 22 -14.67 3.55 10.61
CA THR A 22 -14.41 2.82 9.36
C THR A 22 -13.78 1.45 9.63
N VAL A 23 -14.59 0.40 9.57
CA VAL A 23 -14.16 -1.00 9.69
C VAL A 23 -13.08 -1.30 8.64
N PRO A 24 -11.91 -1.86 9.03
CA PRO A 24 -10.87 -2.24 8.08
C PRO A 24 -11.41 -3.30 7.12
N GLN A 25 -11.38 -3.00 5.82
CA GLN A 25 -11.83 -3.91 4.78
C GLN A 25 -10.73 -4.89 4.37
N ALA A 26 -9.47 -4.53 4.60
CA ALA A 26 -8.32 -5.41 4.42
C ALA A 26 -7.22 -5.09 5.44
N SER A 27 -6.38 -6.08 5.73
CA SER A 27 -5.16 -5.89 6.51
C SER A 27 -3.99 -6.53 5.78
N VAL A 28 -2.87 -5.83 5.68
CA VAL A 28 -1.62 -6.35 5.11
C VAL A 28 -0.58 -6.42 6.22
N ASP A 29 0.06 -7.57 6.34
CA ASP A 29 1.23 -7.73 7.20
C ASP A 29 2.43 -7.04 6.54
N MET A 30 2.87 -5.93 7.12
CA MET A 30 3.93 -5.10 6.53
C MET A 30 5.32 -5.73 6.67
N THR A 31 5.50 -6.69 7.58
CA THR A 31 6.76 -7.43 7.70
C THR A 31 7.00 -8.39 6.54
N SER A 32 5.93 -8.77 5.85
CA SER A 32 5.94 -9.65 4.68
C SER A 32 5.89 -8.90 3.35
N VAL A 33 5.94 -7.56 3.36
CA VAL A 33 5.90 -6.77 2.12
C VAL A 33 7.22 -6.88 1.38
N LEU A 34 7.11 -7.22 0.09
CA LEU A 34 8.23 -7.34 -0.83
C LEU A 34 8.47 -6.04 -1.60
N GLU A 35 7.40 -5.41 -2.06
CA GLU A 35 7.44 -4.20 -2.88
C GLU A 35 6.19 -3.35 -2.65
N VAL A 36 6.36 -2.03 -2.75
CA VAL A 36 5.26 -1.06 -2.91
C VAL A 36 5.52 -0.27 -4.19
N SER A 37 4.56 -0.24 -5.10
CA SER A 37 4.70 0.42 -6.41
C SER A 37 3.41 1.16 -6.82
N GLU A 38 3.54 2.11 -7.74
CA GLU A 38 2.38 2.78 -8.34
C GLU A 38 1.59 1.78 -9.20
N ALA A 39 0.26 1.84 -9.10
CA ALA A 39 -0.64 0.87 -9.73
C ALA A 39 -1.71 1.51 -10.62
N ASP A 40 -1.60 2.81 -10.91
CA ASP A 40 -2.54 3.51 -11.78
C ASP A 40 -2.67 2.86 -13.17
N GLY A 41 -1.57 2.41 -13.76
CA GLY A 41 -1.56 1.69 -15.03
C GLY A 41 -2.16 0.28 -14.97
N VAL A 42 -2.25 -0.33 -13.79
CA VAL A 42 -2.79 -1.70 -13.60
C VAL A 42 -4.27 -1.67 -13.27
N THR A 43 -4.68 -0.77 -12.36
CA THR A 43 -6.06 -0.68 -11.89
C THR A 43 -6.92 0.23 -12.75
N GLY A 44 -6.31 1.09 -13.58
CA GLY A 44 -7.01 2.16 -14.30
C GLY A 44 -7.51 3.28 -13.37
N HIS A 45 -7.16 3.25 -12.08
CA HIS A 45 -7.54 4.26 -11.11
C HIS A 45 -6.34 5.12 -10.74
N ALA A 46 -6.47 6.43 -10.95
CA ALA A 46 -5.44 7.39 -10.54
C ALA A 46 -5.14 7.26 -9.03
N HIS A 47 -3.87 7.45 -8.69
CA HIS A 47 -3.37 7.45 -7.31
C HIS A 47 -3.51 6.09 -6.61
N SER A 48 -3.42 5.00 -7.37
CA SER A 48 -3.41 3.64 -6.82
C SER A 48 -2.01 3.19 -6.48
N LEU A 49 -1.89 2.41 -5.40
CA LEU A 49 -0.67 1.73 -4.98
C LEU A 49 -0.91 0.21 -5.00
N ALA A 50 0.11 -0.54 -5.41
CA ALA A 50 0.18 -1.98 -5.26
C ALA A 50 1.11 -2.30 -4.09
N ILE A 51 0.62 -3.11 -3.15
CA ILE A 51 1.40 -3.65 -2.05
C ILE A 51 1.53 -5.15 -2.28
N THR A 52 2.74 -5.60 -2.58
CA THR A 52 3.02 -6.98 -2.95
C THR A 52 3.57 -7.74 -1.76
N THR A 53 2.90 -8.83 -1.39
CA THR A 53 3.39 -9.84 -0.44
C THR A 53 3.56 -11.19 -1.15
N PRO A 54 4.22 -12.20 -0.56
CA PRO A 54 4.35 -13.53 -1.16
C PRO A 54 3.02 -14.22 -1.44
N ASP A 55 1.97 -13.90 -0.69
CA ASP A 55 0.65 -14.53 -0.80
C ASP A 55 -0.22 -13.82 -1.86
N ARG A 56 -0.17 -12.49 -1.92
CA ARG A 56 -1.05 -11.70 -2.78
C ARG A 56 -0.53 -10.29 -3.06
N VAL A 57 -1.12 -9.67 -4.08
CA VAL A 57 -1.01 -8.22 -4.33
C VAL A 57 -2.28 -7.54 -3.83
N THR A 58 -2.11 -6.51 -3.01
CA THR A 58 -3.22 -5.69 -2.49
C THR A 58 -3.17 -4.32 -3.15
N PHE A 59 -4.23 -3.96 -3.86
CA PHE A 59 -4.36 -2.64 -4.48
C PHE A 59 -5.09 -1.68 -3.55
N VAL A 60 -4.52 -0.49 -3.37
CA VAL A 60 -5.10 0.54 -2.52
C VAL A 60 -5.21 1.84 -3.30
N LYS A 61 -6.39 2.44 -3.30
CA LYS A 61 -6.62 3.75 -3.92
C LYS A 61 -6.40 4.84 -2.89
N GLY A 62 -5.47 5.74 -3.17
CA GLY A 62 -5.33 7.00 -2.43
C GLY A 62 -6.45 7.98 -2.78
N THR A 63 -6.79 8.86 -1.85
CA THR A 63 -7.78 9.92 -2.10
C THR A 63 -7.22 11.05 -2.96
N SER A 64 -5.91 11.27 -2.91
CA SER A 64 -5.17 12.28 -3.68
C SER A 64 -3.77 11.78 -4.05
N ARG A 65 -3.14 12.42 -5.05
CA ARG A 65 -1.75 12.10 -5.46
C ARG A 65 -0.75 12.25 -4.31
N GLU A 66 -0.90 13.31 -3.52
CA GLU A 66 -0.03 13.59 -2.39
C GLU A 66 -0.15 12.52 -1.32
N GLU A 67 -1.39 12.10 -1.00
CA GLU A 67 -1.63 11.01 -0.04
C GLU A 67 -1.04 9.69 -0.55
N ALA A 68 -1.27 9.33 -1.82
CA ALA A 68 -0.68 8.12 -2.39
C ALA A 68 0.86 8.15 -2.36
N ARG A 69 1.48 9.29 -2.67
CA ARG A 69 2.94 9.44 -2.58
C ARG A 69 3.47 9.34 -1.17
N TRP A 70 2.79 9.99 -0.22
CA TRP A 70 3.15 9.92 1.18
C TRP A 70 3.07 8.48 1.71
N TRP A 71 1.98 7.76 1.39
CA TRP A 71 1.88 6.34 1.72
C TRP A 71 2.96 5.51 1.04
N ALA A 72 3.27 5.75 -0.24
CA ALA A 72 4.34 5.04 -0.92
C ALA A 72 5.69 5.25 -0.22
N ASP A 73 6.02 6.48 0.20
CA ASP A 73 7.25 6.81 0.93
C ASP A 73 7.31 6.09 2.29
N ILE A 74 6.24 6.18 3.07
CA ILE A 74 6.15 5.50 4.38
C ILE A 74 6.23 3.98 4.24
N LEU A 75 5.48 3.40 3.29
CA LEU A 75 5.39 1.95 3.13
C LEU A 75 6.66 1.37 2.48
N SER A 76 7.40 2.14 1.68
CA SER A 76 8.68 1.72 1.08
C SER A 76 9.78 1.48 2.12
N MET A 77 9.61 1.94 3.37
CA MET A 77 10.53 1.65 4.46
C MET A 77 10.43 0.22 5.02
N TYR A 78 9.30 -0.45 4.77
CA TYR A 78 9.02 -1.81 5.28
C TYR A 78 9.71 -2.94 4.54
N PRO A 79 9.83 -2.94 3.20
CA PRO A 79 10.74 -3.84 2.50
C PRO A 79 12.19 -3.46 2.84
N ARG A 80 12.64 -3.75 4.07
CA ARG A 80 14.05 -3.67 4.46
C ARG A 80 14.79 -4.77 3.71
N SER A 81 15.32 -4.39 2.56
CA SER A 81 16.50 -4.96 1.94
C SER A 81 16.48 -6.48 1.76
N LYS A 82 15.74 -6.97 0.76
CA LYS A 82 16.35 -8.01 -0.09
C LYS A 82 17.05 -7.31 -1.23
N VAL A 83 18.36 -7.16 -1.02
CA VAL A 83 19.40 -6.83 -1.99
C VAL A 83 18.88 -6.93 -3.42
N ARG A 84 18.91 -5.79 -4.09
CA ARG A 84 18.88 -5.67 -5.54
C ARG A 84 20.04 -6.50 -6.09
N ASN A 85 19.84 -7.81 -6.27
CA ASN A 85 20.63 -8.60 -7.20
C ASN A 85 20.26 -8.11 -8.59
N LYS A 86 20.84 -6.96 -8.95
CA LYS A 86 21.00 -6.56 -10.34
C LYS A 86 21.93 -7.64 -10.90
N LEU A 87 21.36 -8.68 -11.50
CA LEU A 87 22.11 -9.56 -12.37
C LEU A 87 22.60 -8.68 -13.51
N SER A 88 23.84 -8.22 -13.38
CA SER A 88 24.63 -7.68 -14.47
C SER A 88 24.83 -8.81 -15.47
N PHE A 89 24.24 -8.66 -16.65
CA PHE A 89 24.68 -9.32 -17.88
C PHE A 89 25.62 -8.38 -18.62
#